data_AF-A0A965NRF4-F1
#
_entry.id   AF-A0A965NRF4-F1
#
_cell.length_a   1.000
_cell.length_b   1.000
_cell.length_c   1.000
_cell.angle_alpha   90.00
_cell.angle_beta   90.00
_cell.angle_gamma   90.00
#
_symmetry.space_group_name_H-M   'P 1'
#
loop_
_entity.id
_entity.type
_entity.pdbx_description
1 polymer ?
#
loop_
_entity_poly.entity_id
_entity_poly.type
_entity_poly.pdbx_seq_one_letter_code
_entity_poly.pdbx_strand_id
1 'polypeptide(L)' 'MVAVGLIFMTHLVDMIAWTYALIAVKIFEVDTNAFYFVGEMYTFIGYGTFSLPENWKIMPVMNCLLWHLCGLYVGCHSL' A
#
# COMPACT_ATOMS: atom_id res chain seq x y z
N MET A 1 26.06 -1.40 3.35
CA MET A 1 25.12 -1.25 4.48
C MET A 1 24.21 -0.03 4.28
N VAL A 2 24.77 1.15 3.98
CA VAL A 2 24.03 2.42 3.80
C VAL A 2 22.94 2.34 2.72
N ALA A 3 23.22 1.75 1.56
CA ALA A 3 22.25 1.63 0.46
C ALA A 3 20.98 0.85 0.84
N VAL A 4 21.12 -0.24 1.60
CA VAL A 4 19.98 -1.05 2.06
C VAL A 4 19.11 -0.25 3.03
N GLY A 5 19.74 0.52 3.93
CA GLY A 5 19.01 1.40 4.84
C GLY A 5 18.22 2.49 4.11
N LEU A 6 18.80 3.09 3.06
CA LEU A 6 18.11 4.10 2.25
C LEU A 6 16.89 3.53 1.52
N ILE A 7 17.03 2.34 0.93
CA ILE A 7 15.92 1.64 0.25
C ILE A 7 14.80 1.33 1.24
N PHE A 8 15.14 0.84 2.44
CA PHE A 8 14.14 0.59 3.48
C PHE A 8 13.42 1.87 3.90
N MET A 9 14.14 2.99 4.07
CA MET A 9 13.53 4.27 4.43
C MET A 9 12.61 4.81 3.34
N THR A 10 12.97 4.67 2.05
CA THR A 10 12.08 5.08 0.96
C THR A 10 10.77 4.28 0.95
N HIS A 11 10.84 2.98 1.21
CA HIS A 11 9.67 2.11 1.30
C HIS A 11 8.80 2.44 2.52
N LEU A 12 9.42 2.77 3.66
CA LEU A 12 8.71 3.21 4.86
C LEU A 12 7.98 4.54 4.64
N VAL A 13 8.63 5.51 3.98
CA VAL A 13 8.01 6.80 3.64
C VAL A 13 6.82 6.59 2.69
N ASP A 14 6.94 5.69 1.72
CA ASP A 14 5.85 5.42 0.78
C ASP A 14 4.63 4.80 1.48
N MET A 15 4.84 3.84 2.40
CA MET A 15 3.76 3.27 3.21
C MET A 15 3.05 4.34 4.05
N ILE A 16 3.80 5.28 4.63
CA ILE A 16 3.23 6.39 5.41
C ILE A 16 2.43 7.33 4.49
N ALA A 17 2.97 7.69 3.32
CA ALA A 17 2.32 8.56 2.36
C ALA A 17 0.96 7.99 1.90
N TRP A 18 0.91 6.70 1.59
CA TRP A 18 -0.33 6.03 1.21
C TRP A 18 -1.34 5.91 2.35
N THR A 19 -0.87 5.71 3.59
CA THR A 19 -1.73 5.72 4.77
C THR A 19 -2.46 7.06 4.91
N TYR A 20 -1.74 8.17 4.78
CA TYR A 20 -2.35 9.50 4.82
C TYR A 20 -3.24 9.79 3.61
N ALA A 21 -2.91 9.28 2.42
CA ALA A 21 -3.77 9.40 1.25
C ALA A 21 -5.13 8.74 1.48
N LEU A 22 -5.16 7.55 2.09
CA LEU A 22 -6.40 6.84 2.42
C LEU A 22 -7.26 7.57 3.46
N ILE A 23 -6.60 8.15 4.47
CA ILE A 23 -7.25 8.98 5.49
C ILE A 23 -7.83 10.24 4.86
N ALA A 24 -7.09 10.91 3.96
CA ALA A 24 -7.54 12.12 3.27
C ALA A 24 -8.78 11.87 2.39
N VAL A 25 -8.88 10.69 1.80
CA VAL A 25 -10.03 10.26 0.98
C VAL A 25 -11.18 9.72 1.84
N LYS A 26 -11.02 9.67 3.17
CA LYS A 26 -12.01 9.18 4.15
C LYS A 26 -12.49 7.75 3.87
N ILE A 27 -11.61 6.90 3.35
CA ILE A 27 -11.91 5.48 3.14
C ILE A 27 -11.86 4.73 4.48
N PHE A 28 -10.97 5.16 5.37
CA PHE A 28 -10.85 4.63 6.72
C PHE A 28 -10.94 5.77 7.73
N GLU A 29 -11.75 5.58 8.79
CA GLU A 29 -11.92 6.57 9.87
C GLU A 29 -10.84 6.45 10.97
N VAL A 30 -10.11 5.33 11.01
CA VAL A 30 -9.12 5.02 12.05
C VAL A 30 -7.74 4.88 11.40
N ASP A 31 -6.80 5.74 11.81
CA ASP A 31 -5.44 5.84 11.25
C ASP A 31 -4.69 4.49 11.25
N THR A 32 -4.91 3.67 12.28
CA THR A 32 -4.25 2.37 12.41
C THR A 32 -4.76 1.34 11.39
N ASN A 33 -6.06 1.36 11.06
CA ASN A 33 -6.63 0.43 10.07
C ASN A 33 -6.15 0.76 8.66
N ALA A 34 -6.00 2.05 8.34
CA ALA A 34 -5.41 2.50 7.08
C ALA A 34 -3.96 2.01 6.94
N PHE A 35 -3.17 2.11 8.01
CA PHE A 35 -1.78 1.64 8.01
C PHE A 35 -1.68 0.12 7.84
N TYR A 36 -2.51 -0.65 8.54
CA TYR A 36 -2.57 -2.11 8.37
C TYR A 36 -2.99 -2.51 6.96
N PHE A 37 -3.98 -1.83 6.38
CA PHE A 37 -4.40 -2.07 5.02
C PHE A 37 -3.28 -1.79 4.00
N VAL A 38 -2.58 -0.66 4.14
CA VAL A 38 -1.41 -0.35 3.29
C VAL A 38 -0.32 -1.41 3.47
N GLY A 39 -0.07 -1.87 4.69
CA GLY A 39 0.90 -2.93 4.98
C GLY A 39 0.52 -4.26 4.30
N GLU A 40 -0.74 -4.68 4.37
CA GLU A 40 -1.25 -5.87 3.68
C GLU A 40 -1.08 -5.76 2.16
N MET A 41 -1.34 -4.57 1.61
CA MET A 41 -1.18 -4.27 0.20
C MET A 41 0.29 -4.26 -0.25
N TYR A 42 1.17 -3.73 0.60
CA TYR A 42 2.59 -3.59 0.32
C TYR A 42 3.33 -4.93 0.35
N THR A 43 2.92 -5.81 1.27
CA THR A 43 3.51 -7.14 1.47
C THR A 43 2.80 -8.24 0.70
N PHE A 44 1.68 -7.93 0.04
CA PHE A 44 0.83 -8.87 -0.70
C PHE A 44 0.32 -10.04 0.14
N ILE A 45 0.17 -9.85 1.46
CA ILE A 45 -0.38 -10.90 2.33
C ILE A 45 -1.88 -11.08 2.08
N GLY A 46 -2.60 -9.99 1.80
CA GLY A 46 -3.99 -10.03 1.34
C GLY A 46 -4.94 -10.80 2.25
N TYR A 47 -4.93 -10.53 3.56
CA TYR A 47 -5.82 -11.23 4.51
C TYR A 47 -7.33 -11.01 4.21
N GLY A 48 -7.68 -10.03 3.37
CA GLY A 48 -9.06 -9.77 2.95
C GLY A 48 -9.97 -9.29 4.07
N THR A 49 -9.36 -8.83 5.17
CA THR A 49 -10.00 -8.40 6.42
C THR A 49 -10.66 -7.04 6.30
N PHE A 50 -10.25 -6.22 5.32
CA PHE A 50 -10.76 -4.88 5.08
C PHE A 50 -11.73 -4.85 3.88
N SER A 51 -13.00 -4.52 4.11
CA SER A 51 -13.98 -4.35 3.02
C SER A 51 -13.87 -2.95 2.42
N LEU A 52 -13.32 -2.84 1.21
CA LEU A 52 -13.36 -1.58 0.46
C LEU A 52 -14.72 -1.38 -0.23
N PRO A 53 -15.18 -0.12 -0.34
CA PRO A 53 -16.28 0.25 -1.23
C PRO A 53 -16.03 -0.24 -2.66
N GLU A 54 -17.09 -0.60 -3.39
CA GLU A 54 -17.01 -1.18 -4.76
C GLU A 54 -16.14 -0.33 -5.72
N ASN A 55 -16.22 1.00 -5.59
CA ASN A 55 -15.45 1.95 -6.39
C ASN A 55 -13.95 2.01 -6.05
N TRP A 56 -13.54 1.48 -4.90
CA TRP A 56 -12.16 1.48 -4.42
C TRP A 56 -11.48 0.10 -4.47
N LYS A 57 -12.20 -0.95 -4.91
CA LYS A 57 -11.64 -2.31 -5.05
C LYS A 57 -10.48 -2.41 -6.05
N ILE A 58 -10.33 -1.45 -6.96
CA ILE A 58 -9.22 -1.41 -7.92
C ILE A 58 -7.94 -0.78 -7.36
N MET A 59 -8.03 -0.10 -6.21
CA MET A 59 -6.91 0.60 -5.60
C MET A 59 -5.71 -0.31 -5.30
N PRO A 60 -5.90 -1.55 -4.81
CA PRO A 60 -4.86 -2.56 -4.74
C PRO A 60 -4.05 -2.76 -6.04
N VAL A 61 -4.76 -2.89 -7.16
CA VAL A 61 -4.20 -3.11 -8.50
C VAL A 61 -3.53 -1.84 -9.03
N MET A 62 -4.14 -0.67 -8.79
CA MET A 62 -3.59 0.62 -9.18
C MET A 62 -2.25 0.90 -8.50
N ASN A 63 -2.15 0.64 -7.20
CA ASN A 63 -0.90 0.79 -6.47
C ASN A 63 0.15 -0.18 -7.05
N CYS A 64 -0.22 -1.44 -7.24
CA CYS A 64 0.67 -2.43 -7.87
C CYS A 64 1.22 -1.99 -9.24
N LEU A 65 0.36 -1.40 -10.09
CA LEU A 65 0.72 -0.93 -11.43
C LEU A 65 1.61 0.32 -11.38
N LEU A 66 1.35 1.24 -10.45
CA LEU A 66 2.19 2.42 -10.23
C LEU A 66 3.61 2.01 -9.80
N TRP A 67 3.72 1.01 -8.95
CA TRP A 67 4.99 0.46 -8.49
C TRP A 67 5.76 -0.28 -9.60
N HIS A 68 5.03 -0.99 -10.47
CA HIS A 68 5.58 -1.59 -11.68
C HIS A 68 6.16 -0.54 -12.64
N LEU A 69 5.47 0.60 -12.81
CA LEU A 69 5.94 1.73 -13.60
C LEU A 69 7.14 2.47 -12.96
N CYS A 70 7.25 2.46 -11.64
CA CYS A 70 8.40 3.01 -10.89
C CYS A 70 9.61 2.04 -10.80
N GLY A 71 9.55 0.85 -11.41
CA GLY A 71 10.68 -0.09 -11.47
C GLY A 71 10.98 -0.83 -10.16
N LEU A 72 10.07 -0.80 -9.18
CA LEU A 72 10.18 -1.54 -7.92
C LEU A 72 9.34 -2.83 -8.03
N TYR A 73 9.97 -3.88 -8.54
CA TYR A 73 9.33 -5.17 -8.81
C TYR A 73 9.24 -6.01 -7.53
N VAL A 74 8.06 -6.08 -6.93
CA VAL A 74 7.65 -7.20 -6.06
C VAL A 74 6.17 -7.47 -6.31
N GLY A 75 5.83 -8.63 -6.91
CA GLY A 75 4.62 -9.36 -6.53
C GLY A 75 3.24 -8.96 -7.07
N CYS A 76 3.10 -8.46 -8.30
CA CYS A 76 1.76 -8.20 -8.90
C CYS A 76 1.06 -9.45 -9.44
N HIS A 77 0.85 -10.51 -8.65
CA HIS A 77 0.33 -11.77 -9.21
C HIS A 77 -0.60 -12.59 -8.30
N SER A 78 -1.32 -11.98 -7.35
CA SER A 78 -2.20 -12.74 -6.44
C SER A 78 -3.47 -12.02 -5.96
N LEU A 79 -3.96 -11.02 -6.68
CA LEU A 79 -5.31 -10.48 -6.47
C LEU A 79 -6.22 -10.85 -7.65
#